data_AF-A0A2V9UR26-F1
#
_entry.id   AF-A0A2V9UR26-F1
#
_cell.length_a   1.000
_cell.length_b   1.000
_cell.length_c   1.000
_cell.angle_alpha   90.00
_cell.angle_beta   90.00
_cell.angle_gamma   90.00
#
_symmetry.space_group_name_H-M   'P 1'
#
loop_
_entity.id
_entity.type
_entity.pdbx_description
1 polymer ?
#
loop_
_entity_poly.entity_id
_entity_poly.type
_entity_poly.pdbx_seq_one_letter_code
_entity_poly.pdbx_strand_id
1 'polypeptide(L)'
;MIVEPVVTEHETAYPSVLFAPGDIVEVTADGCVQTGGHGNTWKRYVNPSGPNSVSLYHGLIRILTGTQNSALVRINSVIGKQLQVTGVGVPSSELMLHLGYEDDGYSDNGYYSHDDGTEDQCKIDPTHGLDGGPAHLTVTIYRAVPPDTTGSRFDFDVISNALDPNGLPYNPLWSWQQRPENQGKIPNTSQCHNFSTRGSTLGIPDEFMSPSFADCTDQADTSSVDEPIEINGTLCRYATTPYFGDTFSGHVNWFPITVEGSAGRVDHGDVFPFGDDDYTFSYNSQEQANPLSVNGRSGLHVEFDSDETVDNFTSLEWAAFHRAVDNNQDRASQLFRGHTILTGMFGLDGEHGMKAELHPLYALATLRDNFENDPKDEVWLMFVRNQGDEGYCSSQIWNAGFEDYTFRLRWLPGMTSVDVNWDKTEFVGTDGTSGPIISVVPPPSPAAGVYVRFHLGPAVATSSIFDPGASVPFVNGGLHLVWTGTPIAHPVGAVRANDGADVGVLNPREWSGSTAGTAVAQPPTAVETDQIEQAIRSAIDKLPAAQRSRVAKARILRGTRTARVHRLPPTRSITRMTSAPAVAGTSTRLHAIKGGPANRKMARDAAEIKALCSASHNAPAGLPASVCTAPVTVRH
;
A
#
# COMPACT_ATOMS: atom_id res chain seq x y z
N MET A 1 29.23 -14.27 -2.26
CA MET A 1 28.19 -15.30 -2.27
C MET A 1 28.53 -16.35 -1.23
N ILE A 2 27.54 -16.72 -0.42
CA ILE A 2 27.56 -17.81 0.55
C ILE A 2 26.59 -18.84 0.01
N VAL A 3 27.05 -20.08 -0.15
CA VAL A 3 26.25 -21.22 -0.61
C VAL A 3 26.11 -22.16 0.57
N GLU A 4 24.92 -22.73 0.74
CA GLU A 4 24.60 -23.59 1.88
C GLU A 4 24.90 -22.90 3.23
N PRO A 5 24.24 -21.76 3.54
CA PRO A 5 24.38 -21.13 4.85
C PRO A 5 24.06 -22.12 5.98
N VAL A 6 24.67 -21.91 7.15
CA VAL A 6 24.47 -22.82 8.30
C VAL A 6 23.04 -22.67 8.79
N VAL A 7 22.28 -23.76 8.64
CA VAL A 7 20.85 -23.85 9.02
C VAL A 7 20.62 -24.73 10.25
N THR A 8 21.71 -25.27 10.81
CA THR A 8 21.71 -26.12 12.01
C THR A 8 21.94 -25.33 13.30
N GLU A 9 21.89 -24.00 13.23
CA GLU A 9 22.05 -23.11 14.37
C GLU A 9 21.14 -21.87 14.20
N HIS A 10 20.72 -21.29 15.32
CA HIS A 10 19.95 -20.04 15.29
C HIS A 10 20.78 -18.86 14.77
N GLU A 11 22.09 -18.87 15.01
CA GLU A 11 22.99 -17.81 14.54
C GLU A 11 24.44 -18.30 14.44
N THR A 12 25.07 -18.04 13.30
CA THR A 12 26.46 -18.35 13.00
C THR A 12 27.17 -17.09 12.48
N ALA A 13 28.35 -16.79 13.02
CA ALA A 13 29.19 -15.71 12.54
C ALA A 13 29.92 -16.11 11.26
N TYR A 14 30.07 -15.17 10.32
CA TYR A 14 30.82 -15.31 9.07
C TYR A 14 31.98 -14.29 9.04
N PRO A 15 33.11 -14.56 9.74
CA PRO A 15 34.22 -13.60 9.89
C PRO A 15 34.93 -13.24 8.57
N SER A 16 34.66 -13.98 7.49
CA SER A 16 35.19 -13.70 6.16
C SER A 16 34.48 -12.55 5.45
N VAL A 17 33.28 -12.15 5.91
CA VAL A 17 32.51 -11.02 5.37
C VAL A 17 32.55 -9.89 6.39
N LEU A 18 33.41 -8.92 6.14
CA LEU A 18 33.67 -7.78 7.04
C LEU A 18 33.11 -6.48 6.45
N PHE A 19 32.46 -5.70 7.31
CA PHE A 19 31.94 -4.39 6.99
C PHE A 19 32.82 -3.27 7.56
N ALA A 20 32.72 -2.09 6.97
CA ALA A 20 33.34 -0.87 7.45
C ALA A 20 32.29 0.24 7.64
N PRO A 21 32.53 1.20 8.55
CA PRO A 21 31.69 2.39 8.65
C PRO A 21 31.56 3.12 7.31
N GLY A 22 30.34 3.39 6.89
CA GLY A 22 30.00 4.04 5.62
C GLY A 22 29.72 3.09 4.46
N ASP A 23 29.89 1.76 4.62
CA ASP A 23 29.51 0.80 3.59
C ASP A 23 27.98 0.84 3.37
N ILE A 24 27.58 0.72 2.09
CA ILE A 24 26.21 0.41 1.70
C ILE A 24 26.17 -1.07 1.32
N VAL A 25 25.21 -1.81 1.87
CA VAL A 25 25.10 -3.25 1.69
C VAL A 25 23.78 -3.61 1.05
N GLU A 26 23.84 -4.40 -0.01
CA GLU A 26 22.68 -5.05 -0.62
C GLU A 26 22.73 -6.55 -0.37
N VAL A 27 21.56 -7.13 -0.13
CA VAL A 27 21.40 -8.55 0.15
C VAL A 27 20.42 -9.13 -0.85
N THR A 28 20.82 -10.21 -1.52
CA THR A 28 19.92 -11.10 -2.25
C THR A 28 20.08 -12.51 -1.69
N ALA A 29 19.00 -13.28 -1.65
CA ALA A 29 19.05 -14.66 -1.22
C ALA A 29 17.95 -15.46 -1.91
N ASP A 30 18.18 -16.76 -2.02
CA ASP A 30 17.31 -17.70 -2.71
C ASP A 30 17.69 -19.13 -2.31
N GLY A 31 17.08 -20.12 -2.94
CA GLY A 31 17.20 -21.54 -2.71
C GLY A 31 16.33 -22.01 -1.55
N CYS A 32 16.57 -23.25 -1.19
CA CYS A 32 15.77 -23.99 -0.24
C CYS A 32 16.62 -24.71 0.79
N VAL A 33 15.98 -24.98 1.92
CA VAL A 33 16.53 -25.65 3.08
C VAL A 33 15.66 -26.87 3.38
N GLN A 34 16.28 -27.99 3.72
CA GLN A 34 15.61 -29.14 4.30
C GLN A 34 15.38 -28.85 5.80
N THR A 35 14.14 -28.96 6.27
CA THR A 35 13.69 -28.59 7.63
C THR A 35 13.28 -29.78 8.51
N GLY A 36 13.79 -30.97 8.21
CA GLY A 36 13.47 -32.20 8.92
C GLY A 36 12.04 -32.75 8.71
N GLY A 37 11.68 -33.76 9.50
CA GLY A 37 10.31 -34.28 9.58
C GLY A 37 9.85 -35.26 8.48
N HIS A 38 8.53 -35.29 8.25
CA HIS A 38 7.86 -36.17 7.28
C HIS A 38 7.06 -35.35 6.26
N GLY A 39 6.96 -35.81 5.01
CA GLY A 39 6.20 -35.15 3.94
C GLY A 39 7.10 -34.35 3.01
N ASN A 40 6.64 -33.17 2.58
CA ASN A 40 7.46 -32.23 1.80
C ASN A 40 8.25 -31.36 2.76
N THR A 41 9.55 -31.60 2.81
CA THR A 41 10.45 -31.13 3.86
C THR A 41 11.40 -30.03 3.40
N TRP A 42 11.42 -29.73 2.11
CA TRP A 42 12.15 -28.60 1.58
C TRP A 42 11.30 -27.33 1.60
N LYS A 43 11.88 -26.25 2.12
CA LYS A 43 11.25 -24.94 2.29
C LYS A 43 12.13 -23.85 1.73
N ARG A 44 11.53 -22.81 1.14
CA ARG A 44 12.29 -21.64 0.67
C ARG A 44 13.03 -20.98 1.82
N TYR A 45 14.27 -20.58 1.56
CA TYR A 45 15.12 -19.93 2.57
C TYR A 45 14.62 -18.54 2.97
N VAL A 46 14.00 -17.81 2.02
CA VAL A 46 13.55 -16.42 2.24
C VAL A 46 12.09 -16.38 2.70
N ASN A 47 11.18 -16.98 1.91
CA ASN A 47 9.73 -16.92 2.08
C ASN A 47 9.11 -18.35 2.02
N PRO A 48 9.31 -19.17 3.07
CA PRO A 48 8.78 -20.53 3.10
C PRO A 48 7.24 -20.56 3.09
N SER A 49 6.65 -21.55 2.41
CA SER A 49 5.20 -21.82 2.45
C SER A 49 4.86 -23.14 3.17
N GLY A 50 3.62 -23.23 3.67
CA GLY A 50 3.06 -24.42 4.29
C GLY A 50 2.90 -24.31 5.82
N PRO A 51 2.67 -25.44 6.51
CA PRO A 51 2.45 -25.44 7.96
C PRO A 51 3.61 -24.79 8.71
N ASN A 52 3.29 -24.00 9.75
CA ASN A 52 4.22 -23.26 10.62
C ASN A 52 5.12 -22.20 9.94
N SER A 53 5.05 -22.02 8.61
CA SER A 53 5.91 -21.08 7.87
C SER A 53 5.63 -19.61 8.14
N VAL A 54 4.61 -19.30 8.95
CA VAL A 54 4.38 -17.96 9.49
C VAL A 54 5.43 -17.61 10.56
N SER A 55 5.88 -18.61 11.32
CA SER A 55 6.77 -18.45 12.48
C SER A 55 8.14 -19.12 12.32
N LEU A 56 8.28 -20.13 11.45
CA LEU A 56 9.47 -20.97 11.31
C LEU A 56 9.95 -21.04 9.85
N TYR A 57 11.13 -21.63 9.67
CA TYR A 57 11.78 -21.99 8.41
C TYR A 57 12.37 -20.82 7.61
N HIS A 58 12.66 -19.71 8.29
CA HIS A 58 13.18 -18.49 7.67
C HIS A 58 14.69 -18.35 7.88
N GLY A 59 15.40 -17.96 6.83
CA GLY A 59 16.76 -17.47 6.92
C GLY A 59 16.84 -16.16 7.70
N LEU A 60 17.87 -16.03 8.53
CA LEU A 60 18.15 -14.87 9.38
C LEU A 60 19.46 -14.18 8.98
N ILE A 61 19.56 -12.89 9.24
CA ILE A 61 20.73 -12.06 8.99
C ILE A 61 20.89 -10.97 10.04
N ARG A 62 22.13 -10.71 10.45
CA ARG A 62 22.51 -9.57 11.26
C ARG A 62 23.73 -8.90 10.65
N ILE A 63 23.62 -7.59 10.45
CA ILE A 63 24.72 -6.70 10.07
C ILE A 63 24.74 -5.63 11.14
N LEU A 64 25.71 -5.68 12.06
CA LEU A 64 25.79 -4.72 13.14
C LEU A 64 25.78 -3.29 12.60
N THR A 65 24.92 -2.44 13.18
CA THR A 65 24.65 -1.06 12.76
C THR A 65 24.03 -0.87 11.37
N GLY A 66 23.75 -1.95 10.63
CA GLY A 66 23.06 -1.95 9.34
C GLY A 66 21.66 -2.57 9.40
N THR A 67 21.47 -3.68 10.11
CA THR A 67 20.15 -4.19 10.47
C THR A 67 19.57 -3.39 11.64
N GLN A 68 18.24 -3.28 11.74
CA GLN A 68 17.62 -2.45 12.78
C GLN A 68 18.01 -2.90 14.17
N ASN A 69 18.37 -1.91 14.99
CA ASN A 69 18.85 -2.12 16.36
C ASN A 69 20.01 -3.12 16.44
N SER A 70 20.72 -3.34 15.32
CA SER A 70 21.73 -4.38 15.19
C SER A 70 21.21 -5.79 15.52
N ALA A 71 19.91 -6.04 15.35
CA ALA A 71 19.27 -7.30 15.67
C ALA A 71 19.48 -8.35 14.56
N LEU A 72 19.32 -9.63 14.94
CA LEU A 72 19.16 -10.74 14.02
C LEU A 72 17.71 -10.73 13.52
N VAL A 73 17.53 -10.55 12.22
CA VAL A 73 16.23 -10.36 11.57
C VAL A 73 16.08 -11.34 10.41
N ARG A 74 14.84 -11.60 9.98
CA ARG A 74 14.58 -12.41 8.79
C ARG A 74 15.17 -11.77 7.53
N ILE A 75 15.75 -12.59 6.66
CA ILE A 75 16.40 -12.12 5.42
C ILE A 75 15.43 -11.38 4.51
N ASN A 76 14.17 -11.81 4.43
CA ASN A 76 13.15 -11.12 3.64
C ASN A 76 12.98 -9.63 4.04
N SER A 77 13.27 -9.28 5.30
CA SER A 77 13.17 -7.90 5.79
C SER A 77 14.28 -6.97 5.28
N VAL A 78 15.34 -7.52 4.67
CA VAL A 78 16.48 -6.74 4.15
C VAL A 78 16.74 -6.91 2.66
N ILE A 79 16.14 -7.90 2.01
CA ILE A 79 16.20 -8.04 0.55
C ILE A 79 15.55 -6.81 -0.10
N GLY A 80 16.13 -6.34 -1.20
CA GLY A 80 15.67 -5.15 -1.91
C GLY A 80 15.99 -3.83 -1.21
N LYS A 81 16.74 -3.85 -0.09
CA LYS A 81 17.19 -2.64 0.62
C LYS A 81 18.68 -2.41 0.46
N GLN A 82 19.04 -1.12 0.45
CA GLN A 82 20.39 -0.66 0.71
C GLN A 82 20.55 -0.36 2.20
N LEU A 83 21.30 -1.21 2.90
CA LEU A 83 21.58 -1.06 4.32
C LEU A 83 22.85 -0.21 4.51
N GLN A 84 22.76 0.86 5.31
CA GLN A 84 23.93 1.65 5.65
C GLN A 84 24.59 1.14 6.94
N VAL A 85 25.85 0.74 6.87
CA VAL A 85 26.63 0.33 8.05
C VAL A 85 27.27 1.57 8.67
N THR A 86 26.80 2.00 9.85
CA THR A 86 27.31 3.24 10.47
C THR A 86 28.55 3.01 11.34
N GLY A 87 28.70 1.81 11.93
CA GLY A 87 29.74 1.47 12.89
C GLY A 87 29.67 2.22 14.23
N VAL A 88 28.61 3.00 14.46
CA VAL A 88 28.48 3.80 15.68
C VAL A 88 28.36 2.89 16.91
N GLY A 89 29.28 3.04 17.85
CA GLY A 89 29.26 2.33 19.13
C GLY A 89 29.69 0.86 19.05
N VAL A 90 30.19 0.38 17.90
CA VAL A 90 30.60 -1.01 17.68
C VAL A 90 32.08 -1.06 17.27
N PRO A 91 32.93 -1.88 17.89
CA PRO A 91 34.31 -2.08 17.45
C PRO A 91 34.36 -2.63 16.01
N SER A 92 35.31 -2.16 15.21
CA SER A 92 35.45 -2.63 13.82
C SER A 92 35.70 -4.13 13.69
N SER A 93 36.24 -4.77 14.74
CA SER A 93 36.42 -6.23 14.81
C SER A 93 35.12 -7.01 14.93
N GLU A 94 34.01 -6.36 15.30
CA GLU A 94 32.69 -6.98 15.44
C GLU A 94 31.80 -6.75 14.22
N LEU A 95 32.17 -5.83 13.32
CA LEU A 95 31.45 -5.54 12.08
C LEU A 95 31.64 -6.66 11.05
N MET A 96 31.01 -7.80 11.31
CA MET A 96 30.98 -8.97 10.44
C MET A 96 29.55 -9.44 10.20
N LEU A 97 29.36 -10.22 9.13
CA LEU A 97 28.08 -10.84 8.83
C LEU A 97 27.78 -11.95 9.84
N HIS A 98 26.53 -11.99 10.30
CA HIS A 98 25.97 -13.18 10.92
C HIS A 98 24.76 -13.63 10.12
N LEU A 99 24.61 -14.94 9.95
CA LEU A 99 23.43 -15.56 9.37
C LEU A 99 22.84 -16.54 10.37
N GLY A 100 21.59 -16.95 10.17
CA GLY A 100 20.95 -17.94 11.01
C GLY A 100 19.73 -18.55 10.34
N TYR A 101 19.00 -19.37 11.09
CA TYR A 101 17.76 -19.99 10.62
C TYR A 101 16.75 -20.10 11.77
N GLU A 102 15.48 -19.80 11.51
CA GLU A 102 14.39 -20.00 12.48
C GLU A 102 13.84 -21.42 12.34
N ASP A 103 13.93 -22.23 13.40
CA ASP A 103 13.33 -23.56 13.42
C ASP A 103 12.95 -24.00 14.85
N ASP A 104 12.12 -25.03 14.99
CA ASP A 104 11.79 -25.66 16.26
C ASP A 104 12.78 -26.77 16.67
N GLY A 105 13.56 -27.26 15.71
CA GLY A 105 14.67 -28.19 15.88
C GLY A 105 15.75 -27.97 14.82
N TYR A 106 17.02 -28.05 15.21
CA TYR A 106 18.14 -27.78 14.30
C TYR A 106 18.91 -29.03 13.87
N SER A 107 18.69 -30.16 14.54
CA SER A 107 19.50 -31.38 14.36
C SER A 107 19.22 -32.10 13.04
N ASP A 108 18.07 -31.82 12.43
CA ASP A 108 17.58 -32.38 11.19
C ASP A 108 17.56 -31.37 10.05
N ASN A 109 18.12 -30.18 10.22
CA ASN A 109 18.21 -29.21 9.14
C ASN A 109 19.40 -29.48 8.22
N GLY A 110 19.27 -29.15 6.94
CA GLY A 110 20.39 -29.21 6.01
C GLY A 110 20.03 -29.10 4.54
N TYR A 111 20.87 -29.70 3.71
CA TYR A 111 20.78 -29.66 2.24
C TYR A 111 20.89 -31.07 1.67
N TYR A 112 20.04 -31.97 2.15
CA TYR A 112 20.04 -33.38 1.78
C TYR A 112 18.62 -33.85 1.42
N SER A 113 18.52 -34.98 0.72
CA SER A 113 17.24 -35.63 0.37
C SER A 113 16.19 -34.66 -0.23
N HIS A 114 16.57 -33.97 -1.31
CA HIS A 114 15.73 -32.99 -2.01
C HIS A 114 14.31 -33.50 -2.32
N ASP A 115 13.32 -32.67 -2.02
CA ASP A 115 11.94 -32.76 -2.47
C ASP A 115 11.45 -31.39 -2.97
N ASP A 116 10.34 -31.35 -3.72
CA ASP A 116 9.85 -30.11 -4.34
C ASP A 116 9.20 -29.14 -3.34
N GLY A 117 9.12 -29.49 -2.06
CA GLY A 117 8.50 -28.66 -1.03
C GLY A 117 6.98 -28.59 -1.13
N THR A 118 6.35 -27.89 -0.19
CA THR A 118 4.90 -27.62 -0.28
C THR A 118 4.65 -26.69 -1.47
N GLU A 119 3.64 -26.97 -2.30
CA GLU A 119 3.27 -26.18 -3.48
C GLU A 119 4.40 -26.04 -4.52
N ASP A 120 5.25 -27.06 -4.66
CA ASP A 120 6.40 -27.06 -5.57
C ASP A 120 7.37 -25.88 -5.33
N GLN A 121 7.37 -25.28 -4.11
CA GLN A 121 8.15 -24.09 -3.80
C GLN A 121 9.68 -24.29 -3.97
N CYS A 122 10.16 -25.53 -3.91
CA CYS A 122 11.57 -25.92 -4.05
C CYS A 122 11.85 -26.77 -5.28
N LYS A 123 10.93 -26.78 -6.25
CA LYS A 123 11.12 -27.48 -7.50
C LYS A 123 12.29 -26.88 -8.28
N ILE A 124 13.18 -27.75 -8.75
CA ILE A 124 14.31 -27.36 -9.61
C ILE A 124 13.84 -27.40 -11.06
N ASP A 125 13.68 -26.23 -11.69
CA ASP A 125 13.34 -26.10 -13.11
C ASP A 125 14.06 -24.90 -13.76
N PRO A 126 15.28 -25.12 -14.26
CA PRO A 126 16.06 -24.08 -14.92
C PRO A 126 15.40 -23.51 -16.18
N THR A 127 14.46 -24.24 -16.80
CA THR A 127 13.76 -23.78 -18.01
C THR A 127 12.71 -22.72 -17.72
N HIS A 128 12.22 -22.69 -16.48
CA HIS A 128 11.28 -21.69 -15.96
C HIS A 128 11.92 -20.79 -14.89
N GLY A 129 13.25 -20.81 -14.76
CA GLY A 129 13.99 -19.99 -13.79
C GLY A 129 13.80 -20.38 -12.32
N LEU A 130 13.25 -21.57 -12.04
CA LEU A 130 13.10 -22.09 -10.68
C LEU A 130 14.44 -22.70 -10.24
N ASP A 131 15.14 -22.01 -9.33
CA ASP A 131 16.40 -22.51 -8.77
C ASP A 131 16.15 -23.80 -7.99
N GLY A 132 15.26 -23.78 -6.98
CA GLY A 132 14.82 -24.92 -6.16
C GLY A 132 15.93 -25.65 -5.38
N GLY A 133 17.19 -25.32 -5.65
CA GLY A 133 18.38 -25.95 -5.10
C GLY A 133 18.72 -25.44 -3.70
N PRO A 134 19.92 -25.78 -3.19
CA PRO A 134 20.35 -25.36 -1.86
C PRO A 134 20.34 -23.84 -1.69
N ALA A 135 19.97 -23.40 -0.49
CA ALA A 135 19.94 -21.99 -0.12
C ALA A 135 21.28 -21.30 -0.39
N HIS A 136 21.20 -20.05 -0.82
CA HIS A 136 22.36 -19.22 -1.06
C HIS A 136 22.03 -17.74 -0.82
N LEU A 137 23.06 -16.97 -0.50
CA LEU A 137 22.95 -15.57 -0.17
C LEU A 137 24.12 -14.79 -0.77
N THR A 138 23.83 -13.69 -1.44
CA THR A 138 24.80 -12.75 -1.95
C THR A 138 24.72 -11.45 -1.17
N VAL A 139 25.84 -11.08 -0.54
CA VAL A 139 26.04 -9.77 0.07
C VAL A 139 26.94 -8.96 -0.85
N THR A 140 26.42 -7.85 -1.36
CA THR A 140 27.18 -6.88 -2.14
C THR A 140 27.52 -5.70 -1.24
N ILE A 141 28.80 -5.39 -1.11
CA ILE A 141 29.29 -4.31 -0.24
C ILE A 141 29.84 -3.20 -1.13
N TYR A 142 29.14 -2.08 -1.14
CA TYR A 142 29.55 -0.86 -1.82
C TYR A 142 30.37 0.00 -0.87
N ARG A 143 31.69 -0.04 -1.05
CA ARG A 143 32.65 0.70 -0.22
C ARG A 143 33.15 1.93 -0.97
N ALA A 144 32.79 3.11 -0.48
CA ALA A 144 33.19 4.39 -1.04
C ALA A 144 32.84 4.56 -2.55
N VAL A 145 31.83 3.83 -3.01
CA VAL A 145 31.27 3.90 -4.36
C VAL A 145 29.74 3.90 -4.25
N PRO A 146 29.02 4.56 -5.18
CA PRO A 146 27.57 4.45 -5.25
C PRO A 146 27.15 2.99 -5.57
N PRO A 147 26.01 2.53 -5.05
CA PRO A 147 25.44 1.24 -5.40
C PRO A 147 24.97 1.18 -6.86
N ASP A 148 24.95 -0.03 -7.41
CA ASP A 148 24.31 -0.28 -8.71
C ASP A 148 22.78 -0.17 -8.55
N THR A 149 22.04 -0.05 -9.66
CA THR A 149 20.57 -0.12 -9.61
C THR A 149 20.14 -1.49 -9.14
N THR A 150 19.41 -1.55 -8.02
CA THR A 150 18.94 -2.78 -7.39
C THR A 150 18.07 -3.57 -8.38
N GLY A 151 18.36 -4.85 -8.57
CA GLY A 151 17.57 -5.73 -9.45
C GLY A 151 17.11 -6.98 -8.69
N SER A 152 15.92 -7.49 -9.02
CA SER A 152 15.43 -8.77 -8.50
C SER A 152 15.33 -9.81 -9.62
N ARG A 153 15.47 -11.08 -9.25
CA ARG A 153 15.16 -12.22 -10.12
C ARG A 153 13.65 -12.34 -10.40
N PHE A 154 12.82 -11.84 -9.49
CA PHE A 154 11.37 -11.85 -9.63
C PHE A 154 10.90 -10.60 -10.36
N ASP A 155 9.94 -10.78 -11.27
CA ASP A 155 9.40 -9.70 -12.08
C ASP A 155 8.56 -8.72 -11.26
N PHE A 156 7.84 -9.23 -10.24
CA PHE A 156 6.92 -8.48 -9.40
C PHE A 156 7.46 -8.23 -7.99
N ASP A 157 8.77 -8.04 -7.87
CA ASP A 157 9.34 -7.40 -6.69
C ASP A 157 9.29 -5.89 -6.84
N VAL A 158 8.88 -5.21 -5.78
CA VAL A 158 8.86 -3.76 -5.65
C VAL A 158 10.26 -3.30 -5.26
N ILE A 159 10.87 -2.48 -6.12
CA ILE A 159 12.23 -1.98 -5.97
C ILE A 159 12.21 -0.46 -6.00
N SER A 160 12.88 0.17 -5.04
CA SER A 160 13.15 1.61 -5.07
C SER A 160 14.64 1.91 -4.91
N ASN A 161 15.09 2.94 -5.62
CA ASN A 161 16.42 3.52 -5.48
C ASN A 161 16.50 4.60 -4.38
N ALA A 162 15.39 4.88 -3.70
CA ALA A 162 15.30 5.93 -2.69
C ALA A 162 14.36 5.54 -1.56
N LEU A 163 14.58 6.15 -0.39
CA LEU A 163 13.67 6.06 0.73
C LEU A 163 13.08 7.43 1.03
N ASP A 164 11.84 7.42 1.52
CA ASP A 164 11.20 8.61 2.05
C ASP A 164 11.77 8.95 3.45
N PRO A 165 11.37 10.08 4.06
CA PRO A 165 11.82 10.45 5.40
C PRO A 165 11.44 9.47 6.53
N ASN A 166 10.56 8.51 6.24
CA ASN A 166 10.08 7.47 7.14
C ASN A 166 10.81 6.14 6.87
N GLY A 167 11.72 6.08 5.90
CA GLY A 167 12.43 4.85 5.55
C GLY A 167 11.60 3.89 4.70
N LEU A 168 10.49 4.36 4.13
CA LEU A 168 9.65 3.60 3.20
C LEU A 168 10.18 3.74 1.77
N PRO A 169 10.00 2.72 0.90
CA PRO A 169 10.36 2.81 -0.51
C PRO A 169 9.66 4.00 -1.18
N TYR A 170 10.46 4.88 -1.81
CA TYR A 170 9.98 6.11 -2.41
C TYR A 170 9.95 6.02 -3.93
N ASN A 171 8.81 6.30 -4.57
CA ASN A 171 8.57 6.11 -5.99
C ASN A 171 9.13 4.77 -6.54
N PRO A 172 8.73 3.62 -5.95
CA PRO A 172 9.25 2.33 -6.41
C PRO A 172 8.73 1.96 -7.81
N LEU A 173 9.34 0.94 -8.39
CA LEU A 173 8.94 0.27 -9.62
C LEU A 173 8.92 -1.23 -9.43
N TRP A 174 8.24 -1.94 -10.32
CA TRP A 174 8.48 -3.37 -10.45
C TRP A 174 9.90 -3.62 -10.93
N SER A 175 10.53 -4.67 -10.43
CA SER A 175 11.80 -5.20 -10.95
C SER A 175 11.73 -5.41 -12.46
N TRP A 176 10.60 -5.91 -12.97
CA TRP A 176 10.35 -6.05 -14.40
C TRP A 176 10.50 -4.72 -15.17
N GLN A 177 10.06 -3.59 -14.60
CA GLN A 177 10.13 -2.26 -15.20
C GLN A 177 11.53 -1.65 -15.14
N GLN A 178 12.41 -2.13 -14.25
CA GLN A 178 13.81 -1.69 -14.17
C GLN A 178 14.63 -2.18 -15.37
N ARG A 179 14.20 -3.26 -16.04
CA ARG A 179 14.91 -3.81 -17.20
C ARG A 179 14.87 -2.82 -18.37
N PRO A 180 15.99 -2.53 -19.06
CA PRO A 180 16.06 -1.53 -20.13
C PRO A 180 15.00 -1.71 -21.23
N GLU A 181 14.69 -2.94 -21.60
CA GLU A 181 13.70 -3.30 -22.61
C GLU A 181 12.25 -3.05 -22.17
N ASN A 182 12.00 -2.85 -20.88
CA ASN A 182 10.68 -2.75 -20.26
C ASN A 182 10.36 -1.37 -19.68
N GLN A 183 11.32 -0.43 -19.72
CA GLN A 183 11.14 0.91 -19.18
C GLN A 183 9.89 1.60 -19.76
N GLY A 184 9.02 2.09 -18.88
CA GLY A 184 7.77 2.78 -19.22
C GLY A 184 6.62 1.86 -19.68
N LYS A 185 6.85 0.55 -19.76
CA LYS A 185 5.81 -0.45 -20.08
C LYS A 185 5.10 -0.94 -18.81
N ILE A 186 3.96 -1.58 -19.03
CA ILE A 186 3.10 -2.15 -17.98
C ILE A 186 3.16 -3.68 -18.09
N PRO A 187 3.65 -4.40 -17.05
CA PRO A 187 3.62 -5.86 -17.03
C PRO A 187 2.19 -6.42 -16.92
N ASN A 188 2.03 -7.69 -17.25
CA ASN A 188 0.77 -8.42 -17.10
C ASN A 188 0.95 -9.55 -16.09
N THR A 189 0.09 -9.62 -15.08
CA THR A 189 0.14 -10.62 -14.01
C THR A 189 -0.15 -12.03 -14.51
N SER A 190 -0.63 -12.20 -15.75
CA SER A 190 -0.76 -13.52 -16.38
C SER A 190 0.59 -14.22 -16.56
N GLN A 191 1.70 -13.47 -16.56
CA GLN A 191 3.07 -13.99 -16.49
C GLN A 191 3.32 -14.77 -15.20
N CYS A 192 2.46 -14.54 -14.21
CA CYS A 192 2.49 -15.03 -12.84
C CYS A 192 1.21 -15.76 -12.46
N HIS A 193 0.50 -16.32 -13.46
CA HIS A 193 -0.78 -16.99 -13.25
C HIS A 193 -1.79 -16.13 -12.47
N ASN A 194 -1.69 -14.80 -12.60
CA ASN A 194 -2.45 -13.80 -11.84
C ASN A 194 -2.43 -14.02 -10.33
N PHE A 195 -1.27 -14.42 -9.80
CA PHE A 195 -1.07 -14.69 -8.38
C PHE A 195 -2.08 -15.70 -7.80
N SER A 196 -2.48 -16.65 -8.63
CA SER A 196 -3.62 -17.51 -8.36
C SER A 196 -3.38 -18.93 -8.85
N THR A 197 -3.93 -19.90 -8.14
CA THR A 197 -3.94 -21.31 -8.53
C THR A 197 -5.32 -21.92 -8.32
N ARG A 198 -5.61 -23.00 -9.04
CA ARG A 198 -6.83 -23.78 -8.83
C ARG A 198 -6.48 -25.06 -8.09
N GLY A 199 -6.92 -25.15 -6.84
CA GLY A 199 -6.85 -26.38 -6.06
C GLY A 199 -7.69 -27.51 -6.68
N SER A 200 -7.52 -28.73 -6.17
CA SER A 200 -8.42 -29.82 -6.51
C SER A 200 -8.64 -30.75 -5.32
N THR A 201 -9.89 -31.15 -5.12
CA THR A 201 -10.28 -32.14 -4.12
C THR A 201 -10.66 -33.44 -4.84
N LEU A 202 -9.93 -34.53 -4.61
CA LEU A 202 -10.14 -35.83 -5.27
C LEU A 202 -10.08 -35.76 -6.81
N GLY A 203 -9.27 -34.86 -7.36
CA GLY A 203 -9.14 -34.64 -8.81
C GLY A 203 -10.28 -33.82 -9.42
N ILE A 204 -11.20 -33.30 -8.61
CA ILE A 204 -12.22 -32.34 -9.01
C ILE A 204 -11.65 -30.94 -8.74
N PRO A 205 -11.49 -30.08 -9.77
CA PRO A 205 -11.01 -28.72 -9.57
C PRO A 205 -11.93 -27.95 -8.62
N ASP A 206 -11.33 -27.18 -7.71
CA ASP A 206 -12.09 -26.29 -6.84
C ASP A 206 -12.78 -25.21 -7.70
N GLU A 207 -13.96 -24.76 -7.27
CA GLU A 207 -14.77 -23.79 -8.00
C GLU A 207 -14.11 -22.41 -8.10
N PHE A 208 -13.37 -22.04 -7.05
CA PHE A 208 -12.73 -20.74 -6.87
C PHE A 208 -11.20 -20.86 -6.94
N MET A 209 -10.54 -19.79 -7.38
CA MET A 209 -9.09 -19.68 -7.33
C MET A 209 -8.64 -19.39 -5.89
N SER A 210 -7.42 -19.81 -5.57
CA SER A 210 -6.72 -19.50 -4.32
C SER A 210 -5.45 -18.72 -4.61
N PRO A 211 -4.97 -17.87 -3.68
CA PRO A 211 -3.72 -17.13 -3.85
C PRO A 211 -2.50 -18.04 -4.04
N SER A 212 -1.57 -17.66 -4.92
CA SER A 212 -0.33 -18.39 -5.21
C SER A 212 0.77 -17.46 -5.74
N PHE A 213 1.99 -17.53 -5.17
CA PHE A 213 3.04 -16.51 -5.42
C PHE A 213 4.40 -17.08 -5.84
N ALA A 214 4.55 -18.41 -5.85
CA ALA A 214 5.86 -19.06 -5.81
C ALA A 214 6.80 -18.65 -6.96
N ASP A 215 6.30 -18.30 -8.12
CA ASP A 215 7.11 -17.97 -9.30
C ASP A 215 7.37 -16.47 -9.51
N CYS A 216 6.77 -15.58 -8.71
CA CYS A 216 6.62 -14.18 -9.14
C CYS A 216 7.03 -13.08 -8.18
N THR A 217 7.15 -13.38 -6.89
CA THR A 217 7.74 -12.47 -5.91
C THR A 217 8.20 -13.26 -4.70
N ASP A 218 9.20 -12.73 -3.98
CA ASP A 218 9.52 -13.17 -2.62
C ASP A 218 9.19 -12.14 -1.53
N GLN A 219 8.54 -11.05 -1.93
CA GLN A 219 8.13 -9.95 -1.05
C GLN A 219 6.67 -10.06 -0.58
N ALA A 220 5.93 -11.04 -1.09
CA ALA A 220 4.57 -11.37 -0.66
C ALA A 220 4.43 -12.89 -0.45
N ASP A 221 3.53 -13.28 0.43
CA ASP A 221 3.20 -14.68 0.73
C ASP A 221 1.76 -14.80 1.25
N THR A 222 1.31 -16.00 1.61
CA THR A 222 -0.06 -16.22 2.11
C THR A 222 -0.38 -15.45 3.40
N SER A 223 0.64 -15.01 4.15
CA SER A 223 0.45 -14.14 5.32
C SER A 223 0.17 -12.70 4.92
N SER A 224 0.52 -12.27 3.71
CA SER A 224 0.26 -10.93 3.19
C SER A 224 -1.03 -10.83 2.35
N VAL A 225 -1.78 -11.93 2.24
CA VAL A 225 -3.11 -11.94 1.61
C VAL A 225 -4.19 -11.54 2.62
N ASP A 226 -5.13 -10.71 2.15
CA ASP A 226 -6.43 -10.49 2.78
C ASP A 226 -7.55 -11.05 1.91
N GLU A 227 -8.27 -12.05 2.40
CA GLU A 227 -9.44 -12.62 1.72
C GLU A 227 -10.71 -12.31 2.50
N PRO A 228 -11.85 -12.11 1.83
CA PRO A 228 -13.12 -11.88 2.51
C PRO A 228 -13.63 -13.16 3.14
N ILE A 229 -14.20 -13.05 4.34
CA ILE A 229 -14.79 -14.17 5.08
C ILE A 229 -16.30 -14.01 5.26
N GLU A 230 -16.97 -15.09 5.66
CA GLU A 230 -18.40 -15.11 5.98
C GLU A 230 -19.29 -14.54 4.86
N ILE A 231 -20.12 -13.54 5.17
CA ILE A 231 -21.10 -12.97 4.25
C ILE A 231 -20.44 -12.13 3.16
N ASN A 232 -19.37 -11.41 3.49
CA ASN A 232 -18.51 -10.72 2.54
C ASN A 232 -17.91 -11.73 1.56
N GLY A 233 -17.36 -12.84 2.07
CA GLY A 233 -16.80 -13.89 1.22
C GLY A 233 -17.82 -14.50 0.25
N THR A 234 -19.08 -14.63 0.66
CA THR A 234 -20.16 -15.09 -0.23
C THR A 234 -20.45 -14.09 -1.35
N LEU A 235 -20.41 -12.79 -1.03
CA LEU A 235 -20.68 -11.71 -1.96
C LEU A 235 -19.52 -11.51 -2.93
N CYS A 236 -18.30 -11.32 -2.44
CA CYS A 236 -17.13 -11.09 -3.29
C CYS A 236 -16.91 -12.24 -4.29
N ARG A 237 -17.12 -13.50 -3.87
CA ARG A 237 -17.06 -14.66 -4.77
C ARG A 237 -18.15 -14.68 -5.86
N TYR A 238 -19.24 -13.96 -5.65
CA TYR A 238 -20.29 -13.80 -6.65
C TYR A 238 -19.93 -12.72 -7.70
N ALA A 239 -19.30 -11.60 -7.30
CA ALA A 239 -18.92 -10.54 -8.24
C ALA A 239 -17.66 -10.84 -9.04
N THR A 240 -16.68 -11.56 -8.51
CA THR A 240 -15.41 -11.88 -9.20
C THR A 240 -15.55 -12.86 -10.38
N THR A 241 -16.78 -13.23 -10.74
CA THR A 241 -17.18 -14.17 -11.79
C THR A 241 -16.71 -15.63 -11.57
N PRO A 242 -17.65 -16.61 -11.50
CA PRO A 242 -17.37 -18.00 -11.11
C PRO A 242 -16.78 -18.87 -12.24
N TYR A 243 -16.13 -19.98 -11.85
CA TYR A 243 -15.56 -21.10 -12.65
C TYR A 243 -14.55 -20.76 -13.77
N PHE A 244 -14.59 -19.58 -14.38
CA PHE A 244 -13.72 -19.13 -15.48
C PHE A 244 -12.89 -17.88 -15.16
N GLY A 245 -13.04 -17.31 -13.97
CA GLY A 245 -12.10 -16.29 -13.47
C GLY A 245 -10.69 -16.87 -13.35
N ASP A 246 -9.69 -16.04 -13.63
CA ASP A 246 -8.27 -16.36 -13.55
C ASP A 246 -7.60 -15.81 -12.29
N THR A 247 -8.39 -15.25 -11.36
CA THR A 247 -7.93 -14.69 -10.08
C THR A 247 -8.89 -14.98 -8.91
N PHE A 248 -8.54 -14.55 -7.68
CA PHE A 248 -9.28 -14.75 -6.43
C PHE A 248 -9.89 -13.44 -5.88
N SER A 249 -10.87 -13.52 -4.98
CA SER A 249 -11.41 -12.33 -4.29
C SER A 249 -10.55 -11.93 -3.09
N GLY A 250 -10.07 -10.69 -3.05
CA GLY A 250 -9.25 -10.16 -1.98
C GLY A 250 -8.00 -9.46 -2.49
N HIS A 251 -7.02 -9.24 -1.61
CA HIS A 251 -5.84 -8.43 -1.88
C HIS A 251 -4.55 -9.21 -1.62
N VAL A 252 -3.53 -8.96 -2.44
CA VAL A 252 -2.15 -9.39 -2.18
C VAL A 252 -1.34 -8.17 -1.78
N ASN A 253 -0.77 -8.18 -0.58
CA ASN A 253 0.03 -7.05 -0.09
C ASN A 253 1.53 -7.32 -0.14
N TRP A 254 2.28 -6.27 -0.49
CA TRP A 254 3.73 -6.23 -0.36
C TRP A 254 4.08 -5.53 0.95
N PHE A 255 3.97 -4.20 0.98
CA PHE A 255 4.30 -3.35 2.12
C PHE A 255 3.92 -1.89 1.84
N PRO A 256 3.92 -1.02 2.87
CA PRO A 256 3.72 0.41 2.65
C PRO A 256 4.80 1.05 1.77
N ILE A 257 4.38 1.87 0.81
CA ILE A 257 5.27 2.67 -0.06
C ILE A 257 4.86 4.13 -0.04
N THR A 258 5.76 5.01 -0.45
CA THR A 258 5.48 6.44 -0.66
C THR A 258 5.62 6.80 -2.14
N VAL A 259 4.62 7.44 -2.72
CA VAL A 259 4.64 7.92 -4.11
C VAL A 259 4.31 9.41 -4.20
N GLU A 260 4.92 10.09 -5.17
CA GLU A 260 4.80 11.53 -5.38
C GLU A 260 4.50 11.86 -6.86
N GLY A 261 3.43 12.64 -7.09
CA GLY A 261 2.93 12.90 -8.43
C GLY A 261 1.66 13.75 -8.43
N SER A 262 0.63 13.31 -9.15
CA SER A 262 -0.67 13.98 -9.21
C SER A 262 -1.80 12.99 -8.99
N ALA A 263 -2.81 13.43 -8.24
CA ALA A 263 -4.07 12.71 -8.15
C ALA A 263 -4.97 13.03 -9.34
N GLY A 264 -5.67 12.01 -9.82
CA GLY A 264 -6.75 12.13 -10.77
C GLY A 264 -8.01 12.69 -10.12
N ARG A 265 -9.13 12.57 -10.83
CA ARG A 265 -10.43 12.92 -10.27
C ARG A 265 -10.71 12.01 -9.07
N VAL A 266 -11.08 12.61 -7.94
CA VAL A 266 -11.63 11.88 -6.80
C VAL A 266 -13.05 11.49 -7.15
N ASP A 267 -13.31 10.20 -7.04
CA ASP A 267 -14.64 9.64 -7.04
C ASP A 267 -15.01 9.21 -5.62
N HIS A 268 -16.31 9.18 -5.39
CA HIS A 268 -16.97 8.77 -4.17
C HIS A 268 -18.29 8.22 -4.65
N GLY A 269 -18.55 6.93 -4.47
CA GLY A 269 -19.74 6.31 -5.03
C GLY A 269 -20.98 7.09 -4.58
N ASP A 270 -21.60 7.84 -5.49
CA ASP A 270 -22.54 8.95 -5.22
C ASP A 270 -23.21 8.98 -3.82
N VAL A 271 -22.87 9.98 -3.00
CA VAL A 271 -23.65 10.67 -1.95
C VAL A 271 -24.45 9.82 -0.95
N PHE A 272 -24.11 10.00 0.34
CA PHE A 272 -24.88 9.57 1.50
C PHE A 272 -26.41 9.78 1.33
N PRO A 273 -27.26 8.80 1.71
CA PRO A 273 -26.92 7.64 2.54
C PRO A 273 -26.72 6.32 1.77
N PHE A 274 -26.35 6.35 0.48
CA PHE A 274 -26.42 5.15 -0.35
C PHE A 274 -25.17 4.88 -1.23
N GLY A 275 -24.01 5.49 -0.97
CA GLY A 275 -22.72 5.13 -1.60
C GLY A 275 -22.05 3.90 -0.99
N ASP A 276 -20.99 3.37 -1.62
CA ASP A 276 -19.93 2.62 -0.90
C ASP A 276 -19.30 3.52 0.17
N ASP A 277 -19.31 4.83 -0.11
CA ASP A 277 -18.83 5.92 0.74
C ASP A 277 -17.30 6.05 0.69
N ASP A 278 -16.60 5.16 -0.03
CA ASP A 278 -15.15 5.14 -0.11
C ASP A 278 -14.61 6.21 -1.06
N TYR A 279 -13.42 6.73 -0.73
CA TYR A 279 -12.77 7.77 -1.50
C TYR A 279 -11.74 7.13 -2.43
N THR A 280 -12.06 7.10 -3.73
CA THR A 280 -11.19 6.51 -4.75
C THR A 280 -10.63 7.56 -5.70
N PHE A 281 -9.39 7.39 -6.14
CA PHE A 281 -8.81 8.18 -7.22
C PHE A 281 -7.62 7.48 -7.87
N SER A 282 -7.27 7.90 -9.08
CA SER A 282 -6.05 7.41 -9.73
C SER A 282 -4.84 8.24 -9.31
N TYR A 283 -3.71 7.59 -9.02
CA TYR A 283 -2.43 8.27 -8.92
C TYR A 283 -1.68 8.21 -10.25
N ASN A 284 -1.11 9.35 -10.67
CA ASN A 284 -0.26 9.47 -11.85
C ASN A 284 1.08 10.09 -11.47
N SER A 285 2.20 9.41 -11.77
CA SER A 285 3.53 9.97 -11.56
C SER A 285 3.86 11.06 -12.59
N GLN A 286 4.57 12.08 -12.12
CA GLN A 286 5.06 13.18 -12.94
C GLN A 286 6.49 12.95 -13.46
N GLU A 287 7.21 12.01 -12.86
CA GLU A 287 8.62 11.72 -13.17
C GLU A 287 8.77 10.52 -14.09
N GLN A 288 7.90 9.52 -13.93
CA GLN A 288 7.98 8.27 -14.67
C GLN A 288 6.62 7.82 -15.19
N ALA A 289 6.60 7.25 -16.39
CA ALA A 289 5.38 6.67 -16.95
C ALA A 289 5.05 5.34 -16.25
N ASN A 290 3.81 5.22 -15.76
CA ASN A 290 3.22 3.97 -15.27
C ASN A 290 3.99 3.25 -14.14
N PRO A 291 4.51 3.92 -13.10
CA PRO A 291 5.21 3.23 -12.03
C PRO A 291 4.26 2.27 -11.32
N LEU A 292 4.71 1.02 -11.11
CA LEU A 292 3.97 -0.05 -10.45
C LEU A 292 2.62 -0.44 -11.09
N SER A 293 2.25 0.19 -12.21
CA SER A 293 1.09 -0.18 -13.00
C SER A 293 1.18 -1.64 -13.48
N VAL A 294 0.04 -2.33 -13.51
CA VAL A 294 -0.09 -3.71 -14.02
C VAL A 294 -1.39 -3.87 -14.80
N ASN A 295 -1.49 -4.92 -15.62
CA ASN A 295 -2.73 -5.36 -16.29
C ASN A 295 -3.42 -4.27 -17.14
N GLY A 296 -2.60 -3.43 -17.78
CA GLY A 296 -3.09 -2.38 -18.68
C GLY A 296 -3.71 -1.17 -17.98
N ARG A 297 -3.76 -1.15 -16.64
CA ARG A 297 -4.14 0.06 -15.88
C ARG A 297 -2.95 1.02 -15.84
N SER A 298 -3.16 2.28 -16.21
CA SER A 298 -2.16 3.34 -16.04
C SER A 298 -2.32 3.97 -14.65
N GLY A 299 -1.20 4.18 -13.96
CA GLY A 299 -1.21 4.69 -12.59
C GLY A 299 -1.53 3.61 -11.54
N LEU A 300 -1.80 4.06 -10.33
CA LEU A 300 -2.27 3.22 -9.21
C LEU A 300 -3.71 3.56 -8.88
N HIS A 301 -4.52 2.58 -8.47
CA HIS A 301 -5.69 2.90 -7.65
C HIS A 301 -5.23 3.48 -6.32
N VAL A 302 -6.04 4.35 -5.75
CA VAL A 302 -5.86 4.79 -4.38
C VAL A 302 -7.23 4.79 -3.75
N GLU A 303 -7.36 4.12 -2.63
CA GLU A 303 -8.62 3.96 -1.93
C GLU A 303 -8.42 4.01 -0.41
N PHE A 304 -9.44 4.51 0.27
CA PHE A 304 -9.55 4.44 1.72
C PHE A 304 -11.01 4.57 2.17
N ASP A 305 -11.40 3.75 3.15
CA ASP A 305 -12.73 3.71 3.74
C ASP A 305 -13.06 5.05 4.44
N SER A 306 -14.20 5.66 4.10
CA SER A 306 -14.67 6.91 4.72
C SER A 306 -15.15 6.73 6.16
N ASP A 307 -15.77 5.60 6.48
CA ASP A 307 -16.14 5.20 7.83
C ASP A 307 -14.85 5.17 8.68
N GLU A 308 -13.71 4.73 8.13
CA GLU A 308 -12.44 4.76 8.84
C GLU A 308 -11.81 6.16 8.96
N THR A 309 -12.15 7.09 8.05
CA THR A 309 -11.41 8.34 7.82
C THR A 309 -12.30 9.60 7.80
N VAL A 310 -12.81 10.01 6.62
CA VAL A 310 -13.39 11.33 6.36
C VAL A 310 -14.61 11.61 7.22
N ASP A 311 -15.38 10.58 7.58
CA ASP A 311 -16.53 10.69 8.49
C ASP A 311 -16.13 11.10 9.91
N ASN A 312 -14.88 10.83 10.27
CA ASN A 312 -14.30 11.17 11.56
C ASN A 312 -13.44 12.44 11.50
N PHE A 313 -13.24 13.04 10.32
CA PHE A 313 -12.40 14.23 10.16
C PHE A 313 -13.21 15.51 10.43
N THR A 314 -12.80 16.25 11.46
CA THR A 314 -13.53 17.46 11.89
C THR A 314 -12.78 18.77 11.61
N SER A 315 -11.63 18.74 10.93
CA SER A 315 -10.93 19.98 10.54
C SER A 315 -11.74 20.74 9.48
N LEU A 316 -11.54 22.06 9.42
CA LEU A 316 -12.33 22.94 8.54
C LEU A 316 -12.11 22.60 7.06
N GLU A 317 -10.87 22.29 6.68
CA GLU A 317 -10.46 21.99 5.32
C GLU A 317 -11.04 20.66 4.84
N TRP A 318 -10.97 19.62 5.68
CA TRP A 318 -11.54 18.31 5.36
C TRP A 318 -13.07 18.35 5.34
N ALA A 319 -13.71 19.06 6.28
CA ALA A 319 -15.15 19.25 6.25
C ALA A 319 -15.60 20.01 4.99
N ALA A 320 -14.78 20.94 4.47
CA ALA A 320 -15.05 21.62 3.21
C ALA A 320 -14.85 20.70 1.99
N PHE A 321 -13.86 19.81 2.04
CA PHE A 321 -13.62 18.80 1.01
C PHE A 321 -14.73 17.76 0.94
N HIS A 322 -15.10 17.17 2.08
CA HIS A 322 -16.20 16.21 2.20
C HIS A 322 -17.50 16.78 1.62
N ARG A 323 -17.90 18.00 2.04
CA ARG A 323 -19.08 18.67 1.46
C ARG A 323 -18.97 18.91 -0.04
N ALA A 324 -17.76 19.13 -0.57
CA ALA A 324 -17.57 19.33 -2.00
C ALA A 324 -17.76 18.01 -2.75
N VAL A 325 -17.24 16.89 -2.23
CA VAL A 325 -17.45 15.56 -2.79
C VAL A 325 -18.95 15.23 -2.84
N ASP A 326 -19.67 15.44 -1.74
CA ASP A 326 -21.11 15.16 -1.66
C ASP A 326 -21.99 16.00 -2.60
N ASN A 327 -21.63 17.27 -2.81
CA ASN A 327 -22.57 18.25 -3.38
C ASN A 327 -22.09 18.86 -4.71
N ASN A 328 -20.80 18.76 -5.04
CA ASN A 328 -20.19 19.44 -6.17
C ASN A 328 -18.85 18.82 -6.58
N GLN A 329 -18.93 17.78 -7.42
CA GLN A 329 -17.79 17.03 -7.95
C GLN A 329 -16.74 17.91 -8.68
N ASP A 330 -17.16 18.99 -9.34
CA ASP A 330 -16.23 19.95 -9.96
C ASP A 330 -15.41 20.68 -8.89
N ARG A 331 -16.06 21.05 -7.78
CA ARG A 331 -15.39 21.67 -6.65
C ARG A 331 -14.46 20.68 -5.95
N ALA A 332 -14.89 19.44 -5.75
CA ALA A 332 -14.03 18.38 -5.19
C ALA A 332 -12.75 18.20 -6.02
N SER A 333 -12.93 18.09 -7.34
CA SER A 333 -11.82 18.01 -8.30
C SER A 333 -10.89 19.21 -8.18
N GLN A 334 -11.40 20.44 -7.98
CA GLN A 334 -10.55 21.62 -7.75
C GLN A 334 -9.77 21.56 -6.43
N LEU A 335 -10.35 21.00 -5.37
CA LEU A 335 -9.71 20.91 -4.07
C LEU A 335 -8.62 19.84 -4.02
N PHE A 336 -8.60 18.95 -5.01
CA PHE A 336 -7.68 17.84 -5.16
C PHE A 336 -6.84 17.95 -6.44
N ARG A 337 -6.74 19.16 -7.00
CA ARG A 337 -5.88 19.48 -8.15
C ARG A 337 -4.52 19.92 -7.67
N GLY A 338 -3.51 19.11 -7.96
CA GLY A 338 -2.14 19.53 -7.75
C GLY A 338 -1.19 18.36 -7.59
N HIS A 339 -0.04 18.72 -7.06
CA HIS A 339 0.98 17.78 -6.66
C HIS A 339 0.56 17.07 -5.37
N THR A 340 0.70 15.75 -5.32
CA THR A 340 0.28 14.93 -4.18
C THR A 340 1.40 13.98 -3.74
N ILE A 341 1.47 13.76 -2.43
CA ILE A 341 2.31 12.76 -1.78
C ILE A 341 1.37 11.78 -1.09
N LEU A 342 1.55 10.50 -1.37
CA LEU A 342 0.71 9.42 -0.87
C LEU A 342 1.58 8.35 -0.22
N THR A 343 1.18 7.88 0.95
CA THR A 343 1.71 6.65 1.53
C THR A 343 0.55 5.72 1.85
N GLY A 344 0.59 4.50 1.32
CA GLY A 344 -0.43 3.48 1.54
C GLY A 344 0.17 2.09 1.49
N MET A 345 -0.60 1.09 1.92
CA MET A 345 -0.24 -0.30 1.67
C MET A 345 -0.27 -0.54 0.15
N PHE A 346 0.85 -0.99 -0.40
CA PHE A 346 0.89 -1.36 -1.81
C PHE A 346 0.52 -2.82 -2.00
N GLY A 347 -0.42 -3.05 -2.91
CA GLY A 347 -0.93 -4.38 -3.21
C GLY A 347 -1.51 -4.51 -4.61
N LEU A 348 -2.00 -5.73 -4.87
CA LEU A 348 -2.81 -6.05 -6.04
C LEU A 348 -4.20 -6.49 -5.58
N ASP A 349 -5.20 -5.91 -6.24
CA ASP A 349 -6.60 -6.20 -6.00
C ASP A 349 -7.09 -7.32 -6.92
N GLY A 350 -7.35 -8.48 -6.34
CA GLY A 350 -7.86 -9.65 -7.02
C GLY A 350 -9.31 -9.52 -7.49
N GLU A 351 -10.14 -8.72 -6.81
CA GLU A 351 -11.52 -8.44 -7.25
C GLU A 351 -11.53 -7.73 -8.61
N HIS A 352 -10.58 -6.81 -8.79
CA HIS A 352 -10.50 -5.98 -9.98
C HIS A 352 -9.42 -6.43 -10.98
N GLY A 353 -9.14 -7.73 -11.01
CA GLY A 353 -8.29 -8.35 -12.03
C GLY A 353 -6.81 -8.11 -11.79
N MET A 354 -6.36 -8.23 -10.53
CA MET A 354 -4.98 -8.06 -10.09
C MET A 354 -4.38 -6.71 -10.48
N LYS A 355 -5.16 -5.63 -10.32
CA LYS A 355 -4.69 -4.27 -10.62
C LYS A 355 -4.00 -3.66 -9.40
N ALA A 356 -3.03 -2.80 -9.67
CA ALA A 356 -2.20 -2.19 -8.64
C ALA A 356 -2.93 -1.07 -7.90
N GLU A 357 -2.73 -1.06 -6.58
CA GLU A 357 -3.50 -0.24 -5.65
C GLU A 357 -2.65 0.23 -4.45
N LEU A 358 -3.04 1.39 -3.91
CA LEU A 358 -2.72 1.85 -2.56
C LEU A 358 -3.97 1.83 -1.69
N HIS A 359 -4.15 0.75 -0.91
CA HIS A 359 -5.33 0.53 -0.07
C HIS A 359 -4.92 -0.38 1.10
N PRO A 360 -5.09 0.05 2.36
CA PRO A 360 -5.45 1.40 2.80
C PRO A 360 -4.41 2.47 2.46
N LEU A 361 -4.91 3.65 2.11
CA LEU A 361 -4.11 4.88 2.18
C LEU A 361 -3.91 5.29 3.66
N TYR A 362 -2.64 5.46 4.05
CA TYR A 362 -2.24 5.84 5.40
C TYR A 362 -1.95 7.34 5.54
N ALA A 363 -1.37 7.96 4.51
CA ALA A 363 -1.00 9.36 4.56
C ALA A 363 -1.21 10.03 3.21
N LEU A 364 -1.71 11.26 3.27
CA LEU A 364 -1.93 12.10 2.09
C LEU A 364 -1.48 13.52 2.40
N ALA A 365 -0.77 14.13 1.46
CA ALA A 365 -0.58 15.57 1.37
C ALA A 365 -0.80 16.00 -0.07
N THR A 366 -1.89 16.72 -0.32
CA THR A 366 -2.21 17.25 -1.66
C THR A 366 -2.17 18.77 -1.65
N LEU A 367 -1.44 19.32 -2.61
CA LEU A 367 -1.37 20.75 -2.85
C LEU A 367 -2.71 21.23 -3.43
N ARG A 368 -3.32 22.23 -2.79
CA ARG A 368 -4.54 22.88 -3.30
C ARG A 368 -4.15 24.03 -4.22
N ASP A 369 -3.81 23.69 -5.47
CA ASP A 369 -3.30 24.68 -6.41
C ASP A 369 -4.35 25.77 -6.73
N ASN A 370 -3.90 27.02 -6.83
CA ASN A 370 -4.74 28.21 -7.03
C ASN A 370 -5.90 28.37 -6.03
N PHE A 371 -5.78 27.80 -4.83
CA PHE A 371 -6.80 27.95 -3.79
C PHE A 371 -6.76 29.32 -3.12
N GLU A 372 -5.56 29.81 -2.82
CA GLU A 372 -5.32 31.17 -2.35
C GLU A 372 -4.99 32.08 -3.55
N ASN A 373 -5.46 33.33 -3.51
CA ASN A 373 -5.17 34.30 -4.58
C ASN A 373 -3.71 34.82 -4.55
N ASP A 374 -2.90 34.38 -3.59
CA ASP A 374 -1.49 34.76 -3.43
C ASP A 374 -0.58 33.59 -3.85
N PRO A 375 0.24 33.73 -4.90
CA PRO A 375 1.17 32.67 -5.34
C PRO A 375 2.31 32.38 -4.34
N LYS A 376 2.36 33.10 -3.21
CA LYS A 376 3.28 32.84 -2.10
C LYS A 376 2.62 32.13 -0.93
N ASP A 377 1.29 31.97 -0.90
CA ASP A 377 0.54 31.23 0.12
C ASP A 377 0.17 29.86 -0.44
N GLU A 378 0.91 28.84 -0.04
CA GLU A 378 0.73 27.46 -0.51
C GLU A 378 -0.05 26.66 0.54
N VAL A 379 -1.15 26.03 0.12
CA VAL A 379 -2.05 25.29 1.02
C VAL A 379 -1.99 23.80 0.74
N TRP A 380 -1.64 23.02 1.76
CA TRP A 380 -1.62 21.56 1.70
C TRP A 380 -2.77 20.99 2.53
N LEU A 381 -3.65 20.22 1.89
CA LEU A 381 -4.62 19.38 2.59
C LEU A 381 -3.92 18.07 2.97
N MET A 382 -3.95 17.72 4.26
CA MET A 382 -3.17 16.60 4.77
C MET A 382 -3.98 15.72 5.73
N PHE A 383 -3.75 14.41 5.67
CA PHE A 383 -4.10 13.49 6.74
C PHE A 383 -3.02 12.42 6.93
N VAL A 384 -2.97 11.84 8.12
CA VAL A 384 -2.14 10.67 8.42
C VAL A 384 -2.84 9.79 9.46
N ARG A 385 -2.83 8.49 9.23
CA ARG A 385 -3.22 7.39 10.12
C ARG A 385 -2.15 6.28 10.05
N ASN A 386 -2.17 5.32 10.96
CA ASN A 386 -1.19 4.22 10.96
C ASN A 386 -1.80 2.82 10.84
N GLN A 387 -3.10 2.72 10.55
CA GLN A 387 -3.77 1.46 10.25
C GLN A 387 -5.04 1.67 9.41
N GLY A 388 -5.54 0.61 8.77
CA GLY A 388 -6.79 0.58 7.99
C GLY A 388 -7.13 -0.80 7.45
N ASP A 389 -8.35 -1.01 6.95
CA ASP A 389 -8.70 -2.20 6.15
C ASP A 389 -8.66 -1.91 4.63
N GLU A 390 -8.94 -2.93 3.82
CA GLU A 390 -8.92 -2.87 2.35
C GLU A 390 -10.34 -2.97 1.77
N GLY A 391 -11.34 -2.39 2.44
CA GLY A 391 -12.68 -2.29 1.90
C GLY A 391 -13.49 -3.58 1.94
N TYR A 392 -14.58 -3.65 1.17
CA TYR A 392 -15.63 -4.65 1.36
C TYR A 392 -15.13 -6.10 1.23
N CYS A 393 -14.19 -6.36 0.33
CA CYS A 393 -13.65 -7.69 0.08
C CYS A 393 -12.40 -8.03 0.90
N SER A 394 -12.20 -7.31 2.01
CA SER A 394 -11.17 -7.54 3.02
C SER A 394 -11.74 -7.98 4.37
N SER A 395 -10.89 -8.64 5.17
CA SER A 395 -11.18 -9.16 6.52
C SER A 395 -10.17 -8.73 7.59
N GLN A 396 -9.09 -8.04 7.21
CA GLN A 396 -7.99 -7.68 8.10
C GLN A 396 -7.82 -6.16 8.19
N ILE A 397 -7.32 -5.73 9.35
CA ILE A 397 -6.68 -4.44 9.54
C ILE A 397 -5.20 -4.61 9.23
N TRP A 398 -4.63 -3.66 8.52
CA TRP A 398 -3.23 -3.56 8.17
C TRP A 398 -2.59 -2.36 8.85
N ASN A 399 -1.39 -2.56 9.40
CA ASN A 399 -0.62 -1.54 10.08
C ASN A 399 0.43 -0.94 9.13
N ALA A 400 0.59 0.38 9.20
CA ALA A 400 1.56 1.11 8.40
C ALA A 400 3.01 0.97 8.91
N GLY A 401 3.20 0.43 10.11
CA GLY A 401 4.54 0.18 10.69
C GLY A 401 5.25 1.41 11.25
N PHE A 402 4.52 2.52 11.45
CA PHE A 402 5.03 3.76 12.03
C PHE A 402 4.12 4.34 13.13
N GLU A 403 4.73 5.01 14.11
CA GLU A 403 4.04 5.85 15.12
C GLU A 403 4.30 7.34 14.90
N ASP A 404 5.30 7.66 14.10
CA ASP A 404 5.64 8.99 13.65
C ASP A 404 5.67 8.99 12.14
N TYR A 405 5.13 10.03 11.52
CA TYR A 405 5.13 10.15 10.08
C TYR A 405 5.56 11.56 9.67
N THR A 406 6.45 11.64 8.69
CA THR A 406 7.06 12.87 8.19
C THR A 406 6.83 12.98 6.69
N PHE A 407 6.08 14.01 6.28
CA PHE A 407 6.03 14.43 4.89
C PHE A 407 7.27 15.24 4.53
N ARG A 408 7.79 15.08 3.31
CA ARG A 408 8.75 16.01 2.71
C ARG A 408 8.06 16.77 1.59
N LEU A 409 7.69 18.02 1.85
CA LEU A 409 7.16 18.91 0.83
C LEU A 409 8.32 19.56 0.06
N ARG A 410 8.19 19.64 -1.26
CA ARG A 410 9.24 20.18 -2.12
C ARG A 410 9.52 21.66 -1.84
N TRP A 411 10.78 22.06 -1.98
CA TRP A 411 11.13 23.48 -1.94
C TRP A 411 10.71 24.17 -3.24
N LEU A 412 9.97 25.27 -3.17
CA LEU A 412 9.53 25.99 -4.38
C LEU A 412 10.71 26.67 -5.11
N PRO A 413 10.90 26.43 -6.42
CA PRO A 413 11.96 27.06 -7.19
C PRO A 413 11.91 28.59 -7.14
N GLY A 414 13.07 29.22 -6.94
CA GLY A 414 13.20 30.68 -6.83
C GLY A 414 12.90 31.25 -5.44
N MET A 415 12.38 30.43 -4.52
CA MET A 415 12.16 30.84 -3.14
C MET A 415 13.45 30.73 -2.31
N THR A 416 13.65 31.69 -1.41
CA THR A 416 14.84 31.80 -0.55
C THR A 416 14.54 31.46 0.90
N SER A 417 13.28 31.55 1.31
CA SER A 417 12.81 31.02 2.60
C SER A 417 11.33 30.68 2.56
N VAL A 418 10.90 29.94 3.57
CA VAL A 418 9.51 29.60 3.84
C VAL A 418 9.22 29.81 5.32
N ASP A 419 8.00 30.26 5.62
CA ASP A 419 7.42 30.33 6.95
C ASP A 419 6.06 29.60 6.97
N VAL A 420 5.45 29.45 8.13
CA VAL A 420 4.11 28.88 8.30
C VAL A 420 3.15 29.96 8.75
N ASN A 421 2.02 30.10 8.07
CA ASN A 421 0.94 30.94 8.56
C ASN A 421 0.19 30.19 9.67
N TRP A 422 0.62 30.39 10.92
CA TRP A 422 0.03 29.74 12.09
C TRP A 422 -1.39 30.19 12.43
N ASP A 423 -1.86 31.31 11.88
CA ASP A 423 -3.23 31.77 12.06
C ASP A 423 -4.22 31.05 11.13
N LYS A 424 -3.72 30.54 10.00
CA LYS A 424 -4.49 29.74 9.03
C LYS A 424 -4.26 28.22 9.17
N THR A 425 -3.08 27.81 9.63
CA THR A 425 -2.74 26.39 9.78
C THR A 425 -3.53 25.77 10.92
N GLU A 426 -4.28 24.71 10.62
CA GLU A 426 -5.09 23.99 11.59
C GLU A 426 -4.99 22.48 11.39
N PHE A 427 -4.74 21.77 12.49
CA PHE A 427 -4.78 20.32 12.54
C PHE A 427 -5.64 19.85 13.71
N VAL A 428 -6.35 18.76 13.47
CA VAL A 428 -7.12 18.02 14.46
C VAL A 428 -6.56 16.62 14.53
N GLY A 429 -6.44 16.08 15.73
CA GLY A 429 -5.98 14.72 15.94
C GLY A 429 -6.75 14.02 17.05
N THR A 430 -6.63 12.70 17.07
CA THR A 430 -7.19 11.84 18.12
C THR A 430 -6.34 11.87 19.39
N ASP A 431 -6.88 11.42 20.52
CA ASP A 431 -6.15 11.35 21.80
C ASP A 431 -4.79 10.62 21.62
N GLY A 432 -3.71 11.22 22.12
CA GLY A 432 -2.33 10.71 21.97
C GLY A 432 -1.53 11.32 20.82
N THR A 433 -2.20 11.95 19.85
CA THR A 433 -1.52 12.59 18.71
C THR A 433 -0.95 13.98 19.02
N SER A 434 0.11 14.36 18.31
CA SER A 434 0.71 15.69 18.39
C SER A 434 1.41 16.11 17.08
N GLY A 435 1.72 17.41 16.96
CA GLY A 435 2.28 18.04 15.76
C GLY A 435 1.44 19.23 15.28
N PRO A 436 1.73 19.81 14.11
CA PRO A 436 2.89 19.50 13.26
C PRO A 436 4.19 20.06 13.83
N ILE A 437 5.26 19.26 13.78
CA ILE A 437 6.63 19.75 13.96
C ILE A 437 7.19 20.07 12.57
N ILE A 438 7.59 21.33 12.37
CA ILE A 438 8.10 21.81 11.09
C ILE A 438 9.60 22.01 11.16
N SER A 439 10.30 21.38 10.22
CA SER A 439 11.72 21.65 9.96
C SER A 439 11.95 21.93 8.48
N VAL A 440 12.93 22.77 8.17
CA VAL A 440 13.23 23.17 6.80
C VAL A 440 14.70 22.96 6.50
N VAL A 441 14.98 22.40 5.34
CA VAL A 441 16.32 22.28 4.76
C VAL A 441 16.32 23.16 3.52
N PRO A 442 17.07 24.29 3.51
CA PRO A 442 17.09 25.18 2.36
C PRO A 442 18.01 24.64 1.24
N PRO A 443 17.82 25.11 -0.01
CA PRO A 443 18.78 24.91 -1.09
C PRO A 443 20.16 25.48 -0.73
N PRO A 444 21.26 24.97 -1.32
CA PRO A 444 21.32 24.01 -2.43
C PRO A 444 21.40 22.53 -1.99
N SER A 445 20.99 22.19 -0.76
CA SER A 445 21.01 20.80 -0.29
C SER A 445 20.19 19.89 -1.21
N PRO A 446 20.67 18.67 -1.56
CA PRO A 446 19.85 17.69 -2.28
C PRO A 446 18.63 17.24 -1.44
N ALA A 447 18.71 17.40 -0.12
CA ALA A 447 17.61 17.18 0.81
C ALA A 447 16.74 18.43 1.02
N ALA A 448 16.84 19.45 0.16
CA ALA A 448 16.02 20.65 0.32
C ALA A 448 14.52 20.31 0.33
N GLY A 449 13.77 20.98 1.21
CA GLY A 449 12.35 20.74 1.43
C GLY A 449 11.85 21.21 2.79
N VAL A 450 10.52 21.13 2.96
CA VAL A 450 9.82 21.35 4.23
C VAL A 450 9.40 19.99 4.78
N TYR A 451 9.88 19.67 5.96
CA TYR A 451 9.59 18.40 6.64
C TYR A 451 8.52 18.64 7.70
N VAL A 452 7.38 17.97 7.54
CA VAL A 452 6.19 18.10 8.39
C VAL A 452 5.97 16.79 9.11
N ARG A 453 6.29 16.76 10.41
CA ARG A 453 6.19 15.55 11.23
C ARG A 453 4.97 15.59 12.16
N PHE A 454 4.28 14.46 12.24
CA PHE A 454 3.24 14.17 13.20
C PHE A 454 3.62 12.97 14.05
N HIS A 455 3.26 13.01 15.33
CA HIS A 455 3.28 11.86 16.21
C HIS A 455 1.85 11.33 16.37
N LEU A 456 1.66 10.05 16.11
CA LEU A 456 0.39 9.34 16.21
C LEU A 456 0.31 8.49 17.49
N GLY A 457 1.42 7.89 17.89
CA GLY A 457 1.45 6.80 18.87
C GLY A 457 1.21 5.44 18.22
N PRO A 458 1.11 4.37 19.02
CA PRO A 458 0.93 3.01 18.51
C PRO A 458 -0.40 2.84 17.79
N ALA A 459 -0.43 1.96 16.78
CA ALA A 459 -1.67 1.48 16.18
C ALA A 459 -2.53 0.82 17.27
N VAL A 460 -3.82 1.14 17.33
CA VAL A 460 -4.70 0.63 18.39
C VAL A 460 -5.63 -0.40 17.80
N ALA A 461 -5.44 -1.67 18.17
CA ALA A 461 -6.32 -2.79 17.79
C ALA A 461 -7.78 -2.66 18.30
N THR A 462 -8.11 -1.56 19.00
CA THR A 462 -9.44 -1.23 19.51
C THR A 462 -10.21 -0.27 18.61
N SER A 463 -9.91 -0.20 17.30
CA SER A 463 -10.87 0.33 16.30
C SER A 463 -12.26 -0.31 16.48
N SER A 464 -12.29 -1.49 17.12
CA SER A 464 -13.46 -2.17 17.66
C SER A 464 -14.38 -1.38 18.62
N ILE A 465 -14.16 -0.10 18.93
CA ILE A 465 -15.02 0.69 19.82
C ILE A 465 -15.64 1.92 19.12
N PHE A 466 -15.09 2.35 17.98
CA PHE A 466 -15.48 3.63 17.37
C PHE A 466 -16.58 3.50 16.31
N ASP A 467 -17.40 4.55 16.16
CA ASP A 467 -18.42 4.73 15.11
C ASP A 467 -18.16 5.99 14.28
N PRO A 468 -18.42 5.92 12.97
CA PRO A 468 -18.30 4.68 12.19
C PRO A 468 -16.81 4.30 12.19
N GLY A 469 -16.45 3.02 12.41
CA GLY A 469 -15.14 2.42 12.08
C GLY A 469 -13.78 3.08 12.42
N ALA A 470 -13.70 4.24 13.06
CA ALA A 470 -12.55 5.16 12.95
C ALA A 470 -11.18 4.48 13.12
N SER A 471 -10.31 4.65 12.13
CA SER A 471 -8.94 4.15 12.16
C SER A 471 -8.06 5.08 13.02
N VAL A 472 -8.13 4.88 14.32
CA VAL A 472 -7.35 5.63 15.30
C VAL A 472 -5.98 4.98 15.56
N PRO A 473 -4.91 5.76 15.79
CA PRO A 473 -4.85 7.22 15.76
C PRO A 473 -4.83 7.80 14.34
N PHE A 474 -5.43 8.97 14.19
CA PHE A 474 -5.30 9.82 13.01
C PHE A 474 -5.07 11.29 13.35
N VAL A 475 -4.52 12.03 12.38
CA VAL A 475 -4.41 13.50 12.31
C VAL A 475 -4.89 13.96 10.93
N ASN A 476 -5.66 15.05 10.85
CA ASN A 476 -6.10 15.66 9.61
C ASN A 476 -6.12 17.20 9.72
N GLY A 477 -5.89 17.91 8.62
CA GLY A 477 -5.92 19.37 8.61
C GLY A 477 -5.34 20.02 7.37
N GLY A 478 -5.12 21.34 7.46
CA GLY A 478 -4.52 22.17 6.43
C GLY A 478 -3.24 22.85 6.91
N LEU A 479 -2.17 22.77 6.11
CA LEU A 479 -0.93 23.51 6.32
C LEU A 479 -0.82 24.67 5.35
N HIS A 480 -0.55 25.87 5.87
CA HIS A 480 -0.31 27.08 5.07
C HIS A 480 1.16 27.48 5.11
N LEU A 481 1.84 27.38 3.98
CA LEU A 481 3.24 27.80 3.82
C LEU A 481 3.32 29.16 3.13
N VAL A 482 4.10 30.06 3.71
CA VAL A 482 4.32 31.41 3.17
C VAL A 482 5.74 31.50 2.63
N TRP A 483 5.85 31.63 1.32
CA TRP A 483 7.13 31.64 0.63
C TRP A 483 7.68 33.07 0.44
N THR A 484 8.98 33.23 0.67
CA THR A 484 9.72 34.46 0.38
C THR A 484 10.69 34.21 -0.77
N GLY A 485 10.66 35.10 -1.75
CA GLY A 485 11.50 35.03 -2.94
C GLY A 485 10.75 35.51 -4.17
N THR A 486 11.35 35.27 -5.32
CA THR A 486 10.73 35.53 -6.63
C THR A 486 10.33 34.19 -7.21
N PRO A 487 9.02 33.87 -7.27
CA PRO A 487 8.57 32.64 -7.89
C PRO A 487 9.13 32.56 -9.32
N ILE A 488 9.83 31.49 -9.63
CA ILE A 488 10.13 31.16 -11.01
C ILE A 488 8.92 30.39 -11.51
N ALA A 489 8.27 30.89 -12.56
CA ALA A 489 7.15 30.18 -13.17
C ALA A 489 7.60 28.76 -13.54
N HIS A 490 6.93 27.76 -12.97
CA HIS A 490 7.07 26.40 -13.48
C HIS A 490 6.57 26.40 -14.93
N PRO A 491 7.28 25.78 -15.89
CA PRO A 491 6.55 25.06 -16.89
C PRO A 491 5.81 23.97 -16.11
N VAL A 492 4.55 24.20 -15.75
CA VAL A 492 3.63 23.09 -15.52
C VAL A 492 3.81 22.24 -16.77
N GLY A 493 4.37 21.04 -16.61
CA GLY A 493 4.65 20.15 -17.72
C GLY A 493 3.44 20.17 -18.61
N ALA A 494 3.66 20.52 -19.89
CA ALA A 494 2.59 20.68 -20.85
C ALA A 494 1.65 19.50 -20.68
N VAL A 495 0.47 19.79 -20.12
CA VAL A 495 -0.66 18.89 -20.13
C VAL A 495 -0.87 18.66 -21.61
N ARG A 496 -0.34 17.55 -22.14
CA ARG A 496 -0.97 16.91 -23.27
C ARG A 496 -2.30 16.50 -22.70
N ALA A 497 -3.24 17.42 -22.81
CA ALA A 497 -4.65 17.17 -22.67
C ALA A 497 -4.95 16.07 -23.69
N ASN A 498 -4.94 14.83 -23.21
CA ASN A 498 -5.88 13.84 -23.70
C ASN A 498 -7.18 14.03 -22.93
N ASP A 499 -7.63 15.29 -22.78
CA ASP A 499 -9.02 15.56 -22.47
C ASP A 499 -9.77 15.44 -23.79
N GLY A 500 -10.34 14.26 -24.02
CA GLY A 500 -11.51 14.13 -24.87
C GLY A 500 -12.67 14.85 -24.19
N ALA A 501 -12.66 16.18 -24.24
CA ALA A 501 -13.79 17.02 -23.89
C ALA A 501 -14.39 17.58 -25.19
N ASP A 502 -15.33 16.82 -25.76
CA ASP A 502 -16.26 17.29 -26.76
C ASP A 502 -17.13 18.40 -26.14
N VAL A 503 -16.68 19.65 -26.25
CA VAL A 503 -17.54 20.82 -26.07
C VAL A 503 -17.79 21.39 -27.46
N GLY A 504 -18.91 20.95 -28.05
CA GLY A 504 -19.39 21.45 -29.32
C GLY A 504 -19.60 22.96 -29.29
N VAL A 505 -18.85 23.66 -30.14
CA VAL A 505 -19.23 24.98 -30.64
C VAL A 505 -19.28 24.89 -32.16
N LEU A 506 -20.50 24.99 -32.67
CA LEU A 506 -20.83 25.04 -34.09
C LEU A 506 -20.11 26.21 -34.78
N ASN A 507 -19.36 25.93 -35.86
CA ASN A 507 -19.44 26.77 -37.05
C ASN A 507 -19.00 26.02 -38.32
N PRO A 508 -19.67 26.25 -39.48
CA PRO A 508 -19.55 25.43 -40.67
C PRO A 508 -18.53 26.03 -41.66
N ARG A 509 -17.57 25.22 -42.14
CA ARG A 509 -17.20 25.10 -43.57
C ARG A 509 -15.89 24.33 -43.76
N GLU A 510 -15.92 23.58 -44.85
CA GLU A 510 -14.81 23.10 -45.68
C GLU A 510 -14.12 21.77 -45.32
N TRP A 511 -14.71 20.77 -45.96
CA TRP A 511 -14.24 19.46 -46.36
C TRP A 511 -13.04 19.55 -47.34
N SER A 512 -11.93 18.87 -47.02
CA SER A 512 -11.14 18.10 -48.00
C SER A 512 -10.08 17.19 -47.35
N GLY A 513 -10.37 15.89 -47.35
CA GLY A 513 -9.47 14.77 -47.70
C GLY A 513 -8.17 14.55 -46.92
N SER A 514 -8.10 13.45 -46.16
CA SER A 514 -6.98 12.49 -46.22
C SER A 514 -7.36 11.21 -45.44
N THR A 515 -6.88 10.08 -45.95
CA THR A 515 -7.35 8.71 -45.77
C THR A 515 -6.77 7.97 -44.55
N ALA A 516 -7.68 7.29 -43.84
CA ALA A 516 -7.56 5.99 -43.15
C ALA A 516 -6.15 5.51 -42.72
N GLY A 517 -5.88 5.65 -41.42
CA GLY A 517 -5.09 4.71 -40.63
C GLY A 517 -5.92 4.36 -39.39
N THR A 518 -6.38 3.12 -39.30
CA THR A 518 -7.19 2.59 -38.18
C THR A 518 -6.37 2.57 -36.89
N ALA A 519 -6.46 3.65 -36.12
CA ALA A 519 -6.22 3.62 -34.67
C ALA A 519 -7.53 3.17 -34.02
N VAL A 520 -7.51 2.00 -33.40
CA VAL A 520 -8.58 1.55 -32.51
C VAL A 520 -8.56 2.51 -31.32
N ALA A 521 -9.54 3.41 -31.25
CA ALA A 521 -9.74 4.27 -30.09
C ALA A 521 -9.98 3.37 -28.87
N GLN A 522 -9.09 3.45 -27.87
CA GLN A 522 -9.39 2.90 -26.55
C GLN A 522 -10.61 3.64 -25.98
N PRO A 523 -11.59 2.93 -25.41
CA PRO A 523 -12.69 3.59 -24.72
C PRO A 523 -12.16 4.37 -23.52
N PRO A 524 -12.84 5.45 -23.10
CA PRO A 524 -12.50 6.18 -21.88
C PRO A 524 -12.48 5.19 -20.71
N THR A 525 -11.47 5.31 -19.85
CA THR A 525 -11.30 4.52 -18.62
C THR A 525 -12.61 4.49 -17.86
N ALA A 526 -13.25 3.32 -17.81
CA ALA A 526 -14.39 3.11 -16.95
C ALA A 526 -13.98 3.47 -15.53
N VAL A 527 -14.84 4.20 -14.82
CA VAL A 527 -14.73 4.34 -13.37
C VAL A 527 -14.84 2.91 -12.83
N GLU A 528 -13.72 2.39 -12.33
CA GLU A 528 -13.68 1.09 -11.65
C GLU A 528 -14.15 1.35 -10.22
N THR A 529 -15.46 1.40 -10.07
CA THR A 529 -16.17 1.44 -8.79
C THR A 529 -16.33 0.03 -8.24
N ASP A 530 -16.29 -0.10 -6.92
CA ASP A 530 -16.35 -1.38 -6.23
C ASP A 530 -17.69 -2.11 -6.54
N GLN A 531 -17.61 -3.18 -7.35
CA GLN A 531 -18.78 -3.75 -8.02
C GLN A 531 -19.77 -4.37 -7.03
N ILE A 532 -19.27 -4.86 -5.89
CA ILE A 532 -20.08 -5.46 -4.84
C ILE A 532 -20.89 -4.41 -4.11
N GLU A 533 -20.27 -3.33 -3.67
CA GLU A 533 -20.97 -2.30 -2.92
C GLU A 533 -21.97 -1.56 -3.81
N GLN A 534 -21.67 -1.38 -5.09
CA GLN A 534 -22.65 -0.93 -6.08
C GLN A 534 -23.83 -1.89 -6.26
N ALA A 535 -23.61 -3.20 -6.21
CA ALA A 535 -24.68 -4.19 -6.30
C ALA A 535 -25.55 -4.17 -5.04
N ILE A 536 -24.95 -4.05 -3.85
CA ILE A 536 -25.65 -3.88 -2.56
C ILE A 536 -26.50 -2.61 -2.60
N ARG A 537 -25.91 -1.49 -3.00
CA ARG A 537 -26.60 -0.21 -3.22
C ARG A 537 -27.78 -0.36 -4.16
N SER A 538 -27.54 -0.95 -5.34
CA SER A 538 -28.58 -1.14 -6.35
C SER A 538 -29.75 -1.95 -5.80
N ALA A 539 -29.47 -2.94 -4.93
CA ALA A 539 -30.50 -3.71 -4.24
C ALA A 539 -31.26 -2.85 -3.20
N ILE A 540 -30.55 -2.03 -2.41
CA ILE A 540 -31.13 -1.11 -1.43
C ILE A 540 -32.04 -0.09 -2.12
N ASP A 541 -31.64 0.46 -3.27
CA ASP A 541 -32.40 1.46 -4.01
C ASP A 541 -33.72 0.93 -4.60
N LYS A 542 -33.89 -0.39 -4.70
CA LYS A 542 -35.18 -1.01 -5.04
C LYS A 542 -36.14 -1.09 -3.85
N LEU A 543 -35.68 -0.83 -2.63
CA LEU A 543 -36.53 -0.86 -1.44
C LEU A 543 -37.36 0.44 -1.31
N PRO A 544 -38.60 0.36 -0.78
CA PRO A 544 -39.32 1.52 -0.28
C PRO A 544 -38.49 2.38 0.68
N ALA A 545 -38.68 3.70 0.66
CA ALA A 545 -37.91 4.65 1.47
C ALA A 545 -37.83 4.30 2.97
N ALA A 546 -38.93 3.79 3.55
CA ALA A 546 -38.96 3.37 4.95
C ALA A 546 -38.07 2.14 5.21
N GLN A 547 -37.93 1.23 4.25
CA GLN A 547 -37.04 0.07 4.34
C GLN A 547 -35.58 0.48 4.10
N ARG A 548 -35.31 1.37 3.13
CA ARG A 548 -33.97 1.96 2.95
C ARG A 548 -33.43 2.58 4.22
N SER A 549 -34.24 3.39 4.91
CA SER A 549 -33.87 3.98 6.20
C SER A 549 -33.60 2.93 7.29
N ARG A 550 -34.24 1.75 7.24
CA ARG A 550 -33.96 0.66 8.18
C ARG A 550 -32.62 -0.03 7.89
N VAL A 551 -32.28 -0.22 6.61
CA VAL A 551 -30.99 -0.79 6.21
C VAL A 551 -29.84 0.13 6.62
N ALA A 552 -29.93 1.43 6.29
CA ALA A 552 -28.92 2.41 6.68
C ALA A 552 -28.72 2.47 8.21
N LYS A 553 -29.80 2.38 9.00
CA LYS A 553 -29.71 2.35 10.47
C LYS A 553 -29.11 1.05 11.02
N ALA A 554 -29.08 -0.02 10.25
CA ALA A 554 -28.52 -1.29 10.69
C ALA A 554 -26.98 -1.29 10.67
N ARG A 555 -26.36 -0.49 9.79
CA ARG A 555 -24.90 -0.26 9.76
C ARG A 555 -24.38 0.32 11.08
N ILE A 556 -25.20 1.13 11.77
CA ILE A 556 -24.84 1.76 13.05
C ILE A 556 -24.87 0.70 14.17
N LEU A 557 -23.70 0.25 14.60
CA LEU A 557 -23.56 -0.78 15.62
C LEU A 557 -23.83 -0.22 17.02
N ARG A 558 -24.47 -1.01 17.91
CA ARG A 558 -24.74 -0.56 19.29
C ARG A 558 -23.46 -0.48 20.12
N GLY A 559 -23.36 0.56 20.96
CA GLY A 559 -22.28 0.72 21.94
C GLY A 559 -20.99 1.30 21.38
N THR A 560 -21.03 1.79 20.15
CA THR A 560 -19.93 2.52 19.51
C THR A 560 -19.82 3.94 20.06
N ARG A 561 -18.65 4.55 19.91
CA ARG A 561 -18.36 5.94 20.32
C ARG A 561 -17.77 6.69 19.13
N THR A 562 -18.09 7.97 18.97
CA THR A 562 -17.33 8.81 18.05
C THR A 562 -15.89 8.95 18.55
N ALA A 563 -14.92 8.91 17.64
CA ALA A 563 -13.53 9.18 18.00
C ALA A 563 -13.43 10.55 18.67
N ARG A 564 -12.80 10.60 19.84
CA ARG A 564 -12.56 11.88 20.52
C ARG A 564 -11.39 12.56 19.83
N VAL A 565 -11.63 13.78 19.36
CA VAL A 565 -10.63 14.60 18.68
C VAL A 565 -10.35 15.88 19.45
N HIS A 566 -9.14 16.41 19.28
CA HIS A 566 -8.72 17.71 19.79
C HIS A 566 -7.95 18.48 18.74
N ARG A 567 -8.01 19.81 18.81
CA ARG A 567 -7.17 20.67 17.99
C ARG A 567 -5.72 20.52 18.44
N LEU A 568 -4.81 20.28 17.51
CA LEU A 568 -3.39 20.21 17.80
C LEU A 568 -2.84 21.63 18.00
N PRO A 569 -2.06 21.87 19.07
CA PRO A 569 -1.50 23.19 19.31
C PRO A 569 -0.46 23.55 18.24
N PRO A 570 -0.48 24.77 17.69
CA PRO A 570 0.56 25.19 16.75
C PRO A 570 1.91 25.22 17.47
N THR A 571 2.94 24.63 16.87
CA THR A 571 4.30 24.68 17.41
C THR A 571 4.89 26.09 17.36
N ARG A 572 4.36 26.96 16.47
CA ARG A 572 4.72 28.38 16.32
C ARG A 572 6.22 28.63 16.09
N SER A 573 6.95 27.61 15.66
CA SER A 573 8.37 27.71 15.37
C SER A 573 8.74 26.75 14.25
N ILE A 574 9.67 27.18 13.42
CA ILE A 574 10.25 26.35 12.36
C ILE A 574 11.72 26.13 12.68
N THR A 575 12.15 24.89 12.65
CA THR A 575 13.56 24.54 12.87
C THR A 575 14.30 24.55 11.53
N ARG A 576 15.29 25.43 11.36
CA ARG A 576 16.20 25.35 10.20
C ARG A 576 17.26 24.29 10.42
N MET A 577 17.45 23.43 9.44
CA MET A 577 18.40 22.33 9.47
C MET A 577 19.35 22.39 8.27
N THR A 578 20.53 21.79 8.42
CA THR A 578 21.53 21.67 7.34
C THR A 578 21.43 20.36 6.57
N SER A 579 20.71 19.38 7.10
CA SER A 579 20.48 18.05 6.53
C SER A 579 19.06 17.60 6.80
N ALA A 580 18.59 16.58 6.07
CA ALA A 580 17.30 15.93 6.36
C ALA A 580 17.23 15.51 7.84
N PRO A 581 16.03 15.54 8.45
CA PRO A 581 15.79 14.89 9.73
C PRO A 581 16.22 13.42 9.68
N ALA A 582 16.72 12.91 10.80
CA ALA A 582 16.96 11.48 10.92
C ALA A 582 15.65 10.71 10.72
N VAL A 583 15.70 9.63 9.95
CA VAL A 583 14.57 8.74 9.73
C VAL A 583 14.08 8.24 11.10
N ALA A 584 12.83 8.55 11.44
CA ALA A 584 12.20 7.98 12.63
C ALA A 584 12.08 6.47 12.38
N GLY A 585 12.66 5.65 13.26
CA GLY A 585 12.80 4.21 13.01
C GLY A 585 11.46 3.54 12.71
N THR A 586 11.23 3.21 11.44
CA THR A 586 10.15 2.32 11.01
C THR A 586 10.46 0.88 11.39
N SER A 587 9.41 0.07 11.53
CA SER A 587 9.54 -1.39 11.59
C SER A 587 10.40 -1.90 10.44
N THR A 588 11.40 -2.74 10.72
CA THR A 588 12.32 -3.28 9.69
C THR A 588 11.68 -4.13 8.63
N ARG A 589 10.42 -4.51 8.78
CA ARG A 589 9.80 -5.44 7.86
C ARG A 589 9.22 -4.64 6.70
N LEU A 590 9.88 -4.68 5.54
CA LEU A 590 9.18 -4.49 4.27
C LEU A 590 8.34 -5.73 4.05
N HIS A 591 7.24 -5.81 4.80
CA HIS A 591 6.24 -6.85 4.71
C HIS A 591 4.92 -6.24 5.17
N ALA A 592 3.82 -6.74 4.65
CA ALA A 592 2.50 -6.35 5.12
C ALA A 592 2.32 -6.74 6.59
N ILE A 593 1.99 -5.77 7.46
CA ILE A 593 1.88 -6.01 8.90
C ILE A 593 0.40 -6.15 9.26
N LYS A 594 -0.04 -7.38 9.57
CA LYS A 594 -1.40 -7.62 10.07
C LYS A 594 -1.60 -6.96 11.44
N GLY A 595 -2.60 -6.08 11.53
CA GLY A 595 -3.14 -5.52 12.77
C GLY A 595 -4.17 -6.44 13.44
N GLY A 596 -4.71 -7.41 12.70
CA GLY A 596 -5.69 -8.40 13.15
C GLY A 596 -7.02 -8.30 12.40
N PRO A 597 -8.05 -9.07 12.78
CA PRO A 597 -9.32 -9.09 12.05
C PRO A 597 -10.08 -7.75 12.11
N ALA A 598 -10.64 -7.32 10.97
CA ALA A 598 -11.49 -6.14 10.82
C ALA A 598 -12.92 -6.37 11.36
N ASN A 599 -13.02 -6.80 12.61
CA ASN A 599 -14.26 -7.30 13.23
C ASN A 599 -15.43 -6.30 13.18
N ARG A 600 -15.17 -4.99 13.25
CA ARG A 600 -16.23 -3.98 13.20
C ARG A 600 -16.78 -3.77 11.81
N LYS A 601 -15.89 -3.62 10.84
CA LYS A 601 -16.24 -3.54 9.43
C LYS A 601 -17.07 -4.76 9.03
N MET A 602 -16.58 -5.97 9.32
CA MET A 602 -17.36 -7.21 9.06
C MET A 602 -18.71 -7.25 9.80
N ALA A 603 -18.80 -6.74 11.04
CA ALA A 603 -20.06 -6.68 11.78
C ALA A 603 -21.05 -5.65 11.19
N ARG A 604 -20.55 -4.53 10.67
CA ARG A 604 -21.32 -3.48 9.97
C ARG A 604 -21.90 -4.07 8.68
N ASP A 605 -21.05 -4.68 7.85
CA ASP A 605 -21.44 -5.29 6.58
C ASP A 605 -22.49 -6.39 6.81
N ALA A 606 -22.26 -7.26 7.80
CA ALA A 606 -23.22 -8.30 8.16
C ALA A 606 -24.56 -7.72 8.65
N ALA A 607 -24.56 -6.60 9.38
CA ALA A 607 -25.79 -5.96 9.85
C ALA A 607 -26.57 -5.32 8.70
N GLU A 608 -25.89 -4.67 7.75
CA GLU A 608 -26.47 -4.13 6.53
C GLU A 608 -27.13 -5.23 5.69
N ILE A 609 -26.38 -6.27 5.34
CA ILE A 609 -26.90 -7.35 4.50
C ILE A 609 -28.06 -8.07 5.17
N LYS A 610 -27.99 -8.30 6.48
CA LYS A 610 -29.12 -8.89 7.23
C LYS A 610 -30.37 -8.02 7.17
N ALA A 611 -30.22 -6.70 7.27
CA ALA A 611 -31.34 -5.78 7.16
C ALA A 611 -31.90 -5.73 5.73
N LEU A 612 -31.02 -5.74 4.71
CA LEU A 612 -31.39 -5.82 3.30
C LEU A 612 -32.16 -7.10 3.00
N CYS A 613 -31.67 -8.26 3.45
CA CYS A 613 -32.35 -9.55 3.33
C CYS A 613 -33.72 -9.54 4.03
N SER A 614 -33.80 -8.98 5.24
CA SER A 614 -35.09 -8.85 5.94
C SER A 614 -36.08 -7.95 5.20
N ALA A 615 -35.61 -6.83 4.62
CA ALA A 615 -36.44 -5.89 3.88
C ALA A 615 -36.93 -6.44 2.52
N SER A 616 -36.09 -7.24 1.87
CA SER A 616 -36.34 -7.85 0.56
C SER A 616 -36.97 -9.25 0.63
N HIS A 617 -37.36 -9.73 1.82
CA HIS A 617 -37.88 -11.08 2.02
C HIS A 617 -36.92 -12.19 1.51
N ASN A 618 -35.63 -12.04 1.81
CA ASN A 618 -34.53 -12.91 1.38
C ASN A 618 -34.34 -12.98 -0.14
N ALA A 619 -34.80 -11.96 -0.88
CA ALA A 619 -34.65 -11.86 -2.33
C ALA A 619 -34.18 -10.45 -2.73
N PRO A 620 -32.98 -10.01 -2.31
CA PRO A 620 -32.44 -8.71 -2.68
C PRO A 620 -32.26 -8.61 -4.19
N ALA A 621 -32.71 -7.49 -4.77
CA ALA A 621 -32.69 -7.30 -6.22
C ALA A 621 -31.25 -7.23 -6.75
N GLY A 622 -30.91 -8.07 -7.74
CA GLY A 622 -29.57 -8.08 -8.35
C GLY A 622 -28.51 -8.89 -7.60
N LEU A 623 -28.83 -9.41 -6.41
CA LEU A 623 -27.94 -10.23 -5.59
C LEU A 623 -28.46 -11.69 -5.52
N PRO A 624 -27.58 -12.68 -5.36
CA PRO A 624 -27.98 -14.08 -5.26
C PRO A 624 -28.69 -14.34 -3.93
N ALA A 625 -29.75 -15.16 -3.93
CA ALA A 625 -30.48 -15.49 -2.70
C ALA A 625 -29.60 -16.17 -1.63
N SER A 626 -28.48 -16.79 -2.04
CA SER A 626 -27.49 -17.40 -1.15
C SER A 626 -26.92 -16.41 -0.14
N VAL A 627 -26.85 -15.11 -0.48
CA VAL A 627 -26.39 -14.04 0.42
C VAL A 627 -27.24 -13.98 1.70
N CYS A 628 -28.53 -14.29 1.62
CA CYS A 628 -29.44 -14.27 2.75
C CYS A 628 -29.48 -15.58 3.55
N THR A 629 -28.73 -16.59 3.10
CA THR A 629 -28.64 -17.92 3.73
C THR A 629 -27.24 -18.28 4.18
N ALA A 630 -26.24 -17.44 3.89
CA ALA A 630 -24.86 -17.65 4.32
C ALA A 630 -24.80 -17.73 5.86
N PRO A 631 -24.12 -18.75 6.43
CA PRO A 631 -23.99 -18.87 7.87
C PRO A 631 -23.13 -17.72 8.43
N VAL A 632 -23.75 -16.84 9.23
CA VAL A 632 -23.04 -15.86 10.05
C VAL A 632 -22.42 -16.64 11.21
N THR A 633 -21.13 -16.93 11.10
CA THR A 633 -20.44 -17.71 12.13
C THR A 633 -19.59 -16.76 12.94
N VAL A 634 -20.22 -15.97 13.82
CA VAL A 634 -19.48 -15.09 14.76
C VAL A 634 -18.58 -15.97 15.63
N ARG A 635 -17.33 -16.17 15.22
CA ARG A 635 -16.31 -16.74 16.09
C ARG A 635 -15.88 -15.62 17.03
N HIS A 636 -16.31 -15.76 18.28
CA HIS A 636 -15.91 -14.90 19.40
C HIS A 636 -14.43 -15.01 19.71
#